data_AF-A0A291C506-F1
#
_entry.id   AF-A0A291C506-F1
#
_cell.length_a   1.000
_cell.length_b   1.000
_cell.length_c   1.000
_cell.angle_alpha   90.00
_cell.angle_beta   90.00
_cell.angle_gamma   90.00
#
_symmetry.space_group_name_H-M   'P 1'
#
loop_
_entity.id
_entity.type
_entity.pdbx_description
1 polymer ?
#
loop_
_entity_poly.entity_id
_entity_poly.type
_entity_poly.pdbx_seq_one_letter_code
_entity_poly.pdbx_strand_id
1 'polypeptide(L)'
;MSGFVMSITALSVQRKHLLSALLSLEAMTLSLFIMLIAVSSNFNFEGHMCLILITFGACEASLGLAILVSLIRTHGNDYVSSFSSQKC
;
A
#
# COMPACT_ATOMS: atom_id res chain seq x y z
N MET A 1 -6.67 -15.47 2.46
CA MET A 1 -5.74 -15.29 3.59
C MET A 1 -4.28 -15.39 3.15
N SER A 2 -3.88 -16.42 2.38
CA SER A 2 -2.51 -16.55 1.84
C SER A 2 -2.04 -15.32 1.04
N GLY A 3 -2.91 -14.75 0.19
CA GLY A 3 -2.58 -13.52 -0.57
C GLY A 3 -2.18 -12.34 0.32
N PHE A 4 -2.90 -12.11 1.41
CA PHE A 4 -2.56 -11.04 2.37
C PHE A 4 -1.20 -11.26 3.04
N VAL A 5 -0.92 -12.51 3.46
CA VAL A 5 0.39 -12.87 4.03
C VAL A 5 1.52 -12.67 3.02
N MET A 6 1.30 -13.03 1.75
CA MET A 6 2.27 -12.80 0.67
C MET A 6 2.50 -11.31 0.41
N SER A 7 1.46 -10.47 0.48
CA SER A 7 1.62 -9.01 0.35
C SER A 7 2.43 -8.41 1.50
N ILE A 8 2.22 -8.86 2.75
CA ILE A 8 3.00 -8.41 3.91
C ILE A 8 4.47 -8.82 3.77
N THR A 9 4.73 -10.07 3.40
CA THR A 9 6.11 -10.53 3.22
C THR A 9 6.79 -9.79 2.07
N ALA A 10 6.10 -9.54 0.96
CA ALA A 10 6.61 -8.73 -0.15
C ALA A 10 7.00 -7.31 0.29
N LEU A 11 6.15 -6.64 1.08
CA LEU A 11 6.42 -5.31 1.63
C LEU A 11 7.68 -5.31 2.52
N SER A 12 7.86 -6.35 3.34
CA SER A 12 9.03 -6.47 4.23
C SER A 12 10.36 -6.67 3.49
N VAL A 13 10.31 -7.34 2.33
CA VAL A 13 11.49 -7.65 1.49
C VAL A 13 11.87 -6.47 0.58
N GLN A 14 10.89 -5.68 0.14
CA GLN A 14 11.11 -4.52 -0.73
C GLN A 14 11.64 -3.32 0.04
N ARG A 15 12.96 -3.29 0.26
CA ARG A 15 13.65 -2.21 1.00
C ARG A 15 14.38 -1.21 0.11
N LYS A 16 14.46 -1.45 -1.20
CA LYS A 16 15.30 -0.67 -2.12
C LYS A 16 14.52 0.47 -2.78
N HIS A 17 13.46 0.15 -3.53
CA HIS A 17 12.69 1.10 -4.31
C HIS A 17 11.35 1.40 -3.65
N LEU A 18 11.05 2.68 -3.40
CA LEU A 18 9.80 3.10 -2.76
C LEU A 18 8.58 2.77 -3.64
N LEU A 19 8.69 2.87 -4.96
CA LEU A 19 7.61 2.52 -5.89
C LEU A 19 7.20 1.05 -5.77
N SER A 20 8.17 0.15 -5.59
CA SER A 20 7.90 -1.27 -5.37
C SER A 20 7.13 -1.51 -4.07
N ALA A 21 7.45 -0.75 -3.01
CA ALA A 21 6.75 -0.82 -1.72
C ALA A 21 5.31 -0.26 -1.81
N LEU A 22 5.07 0.79 -2.60
CA LEU A 22 3.72 1.30 -2.85
C LEU A 22 2.86 0.27 -3.58
N LEU A 23 3.44 -0.46 -4.56
CA LEU A 23 2.73 -1.53 -5.28
C LEU A 23 2.35 -2.70 -4.36
N SER A 24 3.23 -3.10 -3.44
CA SER A 24 2.89 -4.17 -2.47
C SER A 24 1.86 -3.72 -1.44
N LEU A 25 1.81 -2.42 -1.11
CA LEU A 25 0.76 -1.84 -0.28
C LEU A 25 -0.60 -1.83 -1.01
N GLU A 26 -0.63 -1.48 -2.29
CA GLU A 26 -1.86 -1.57 -3.11
C GLU A 26 -2.36 -3.02 -3.19
N ALA A 27 -1.46 -3.99 -3.43
CA ALA A 27 -1.80 -5.42 -3.40
C ALA A 27 -2.35 -5.87 -2.03
N MET A 28 -1.84 -5.31 -0.92
CA MET A 28 -2.37 -5.56 0.41
C MET A 28 -3.82 -5.05 0.54
N THR A 29 -4.11 -3.82 0.11
CA THR A 29 -5.47 -3.25 0.17
C THR A 29 -6.48 -4.03 -0.67
N LEU A 30 -6.09 -4.50 -1.86
CA LEU A 30 -6.92 -5.37 -2.71
C LEU A 30 -7.17 -6.74 -2.06
N SER A 31 -6.15 -7.36 -1.45
CA SER A 31 -6.32 -8.65 -0.77
C SER A 31 -7.25 -8.55 0.44
N LEU A 32 -7.23 -7.41 1.15
CA LEU A 32 -8.14 -7.07 2.24
C LEU A 32 -9.57 -6.88 1.72
N PHE A 33 -9.74 -6.18 0.60
CA PHE A 33 -11.04 -5.98 -0.03
C PHE A 33 -11.72 -7.31 -0.42
N ILE A 34 -10.98 -8.22 -1.05
CA ILE A 34 -11.49 -9.55 -1.41
C ILE A 34 -11.91 -10.34 -0.17
N MET A 35 -11.12 -10.27 0.91
CA MET A 35 -11.46 -10.92 2.18
C MET A 35 -12.72 -10.32 2.81
N LEU A 36 -12.87 -8.99 2.76
CA LEU A 36 -14.03 -8.29 3.29
C LEU A 36 -15.31 -8.67 2.52
N ILE A 37 -15.24 -8.76 1.18
CA ILE A 37 -16.36 -9.22 0.37
C ILE A 37 -16.76 -10.65 0.77
N ALA A 38 -15.79 -11.56 0.88
CA ALA A 38 -16.05 -12.94 1.26
C ALA A 38 -16.67 -13.08 2.65
N VAL A 39 -16.34 -12.20 3.60
CA VAL A 39 -17.00 -12.15 4.90
C VAL A 39 -18.41 -11.55 4.76
N SER A 40 -18.55 -10.43 4.05
CA SER A 40 -19.84 -9.74 3.89
C SER A 40 -20.93 -10.61 3.25
N SER A 41 -20.55 -11.49 2.31
CA SER A 41 -21.48 -12.42 1.67
C SER A 41 -22.09 -13.44 2.63
N ASN A 42 -21.40 -13.75 3.74
CA ASN A 42 -21.91 -14.65 4.77
C ASN A 42 -22.82 -13.93 5.79
N PHE A 43 -22.70 -12.62 5.92
CA PHE A 43 -23.40 -11.83 6.95
C PHE A 43 -24.52 -10.92 6.42
N ASN A 44 -24.88 -11.02 5.13
CA ASN A 44 -25.84 -10.12 4.45
C ASN A 44 -25.53 -8.63 4.73
N PHE A 45 -24.25 -8.28 4.80
CA PHE A 45 -23.85 -6.91 5.07
C PHE A 45 -23.93 -6.09 3.77
N GLU A 46 -24.56 -4.93 3.85
CA GLU A 46 -24.62 -3.95 2.75
C GLU A 46 -23.20 -3.49 2.38
N GLY A 47 -22.88 -3.47 1.08
CA GLY A 47 -21.53 -3.24 0.53
C GLY A 47 -20.89 -1.86 0.79
N HIS A 48 -21.50 -1.01 1.62
CA HIS A 48 -21.04 0.34 1.95
C HIS A 48 -19.66 0.33 2.63
N MET A 49 -19.40 -0.64 3.52
CA MET A 49 -18.09 -0.78 4.17
C MET A 49 -16.96 -1.09 3.18
N CYS A 50 -17.28 -1.86 2.13
CA CYS A 50 -16.34 -2.19 1.05
C CYS A 50 -15.95 -0.95 0.24
N LEU A 51 -16.91 -0.05 -0.02
CA LEU A 51 -16.66 1.20 -0.74
C LEU A 51 -15.77 2.16 0.06
N ILE A 52 -16.07 2.33 1.35
CA ILE A 52 -15.26 3.16 2.25
C ILE A 52 -13.80 2.67 2.26
N LEU A 53 -13.59 1.36 2.37
CA LEU A 53 -12.24 0.77 2.38
C LEU A 53 -11.46 1.07 1.09
N ILE A 54 -12.08 0.93 -0.09
CA ILE A 54 -11.39 1.25 -1.36
C ILE A 54 -11.05 2.75 -1.44
N THR A 55 -11.98 3.63 -1.04
CA THR A 55 -11.72 5.08 -1.11
C THR A 55 -10.55 5.50 -0.23
N PHE A 56 -10.48 5.01 1.01
CA PHE A 56 -9.32 5.25 1.87
C PHE A 56 -8.04 4.62 1.31
N GLY A 57 -8.10 3.42 0.74
CA GLY A 57 -6.96 2.80 0.07
C GLY A 57 -6.40 3.64 -1.09
N ALA A 58 -7.28 4.21 -1.91
CA ALA A 58 -6.89 5.11 -3.00
C ALA A 58 -6.27 6.42 -2.48
N CYS A 59 -6.79 6.98 -1.37
CA CYS A 59 -6.22 8.16 -0.73
C CYS A 59 -4.79 7.90 -0.22
N GLU A 60 -4.56 6.79 0.49
CA GLU A 60 -3.23 6.38 0.95
C GLU A 60 -2.25 6.19 -0.21
N ALA A 61 -2.69 5.55 -1.30
CA ALA A 61 -1.87 5.41 -2.51
C ALA A 61 -1.50 6.77 -3.13
N SER A 62 -2.45 7.72 -3.19
CA SER A 62 -2.20 9.06 -3.71
C SER A 62 -1.20 9.86 -2.86
N LEU A 63 -1.29 9.73 -1.52
CA LEU A 63 -0.34 10.35 -0.58
C LEU A 63 1.05 9.73 -0.73
N GLY A 64 1.13 8.40 -0.84
CA GLY A 64 2.38 7.68 -1.08
C GLY A 64 3.07 8.11 -2.38
N LEU A 65 2.32 8.29 -3.46
CA LEU A 65 2.84 8.80 -4.73
C LEU A 65 3.29 10.26 -4.64
N ALA A 66 2.57 11.12 -3.91
CA ALA A 66 2.98 12.51 -3.69
C ALA A 66 4.36 12.57 -2.96
N ILE A 67 4.57 11.68 -1.98
CA ILE A 67 5.86 11.55 -1.30
C ILE A 67 6.93 11.06 -2.29
N LEU A 68 6.65 10.06 -3.12
CA LEU A 68 7.58 9.57 -4.13
C LEU A 68 8.02 10.69 -5.08
N VAL A 69 7.09 11.50 -5.58
CA VAL A 69 7.40 12.64 -6.46
C VAL A 69 8.28 13.66 -5.74
N SER A 70 8.01 13.94 -4.46
CA SER A 70 8.84 14.86 -3.67
C SER A 70 10.28 14.36 -3.50
N LEU A 71 10.46 13.06 -3.27
CA LEU A 71 11.75 12.37 -3.17
C LEU A 71 12.54 12.44 -4.48
N ILE A 72 11.88 12.17 -5.61
CA ILE A 72 12.51 12.24 -6.93
C ILE A 72 12.97 13.68 -7.22
N ARG A 73 12.19 14.69 -6.81
CA ARG A 73 12.57 16.10 -7.01
C ARG A 73 13.75 16.54 -6.12
N THR A 74 13.91 16.00 -4.92
CA THR A 74 14.98 16.42 -3.99
C THR A 74 16.25 15.59 -4.11
N HIS A 75 16.14 14.27 -4.30
CA HIS A 75 17.27 13.35 -4.32
C HIS A 75 17.55 12.74 -5.71
N GLY A 76 16.67 13.00 -6.70
CA GLY A 76 16.84 12.49 -8.07
C GLY A 76 16.63 10.98 -8.20
N ASN A 77 16.20 10.29 -7.14
CA ASN A 77 16.18 8.83 -7.09
C ASN A 77 15.06 8.30 -6.16
N ASP A 78 14.54 7.12 -6.44
CA ASP A 78 13.42 6.48 -5.73
C ASP A 78 13.87 5.52 -4.60
N TYR A 79 15.17 5.53 -4.26
CA TYR A 79 15.75 4.63 -3.28
C TYR A 79 15.54 5.10 -1.84
N VAL A 80 15.06 4.19 -1.00
CA VAL A 80 14.84 4.42 0.44
C VAL A 80 16.16 4.66 1.19
N SER A 81 17.30 4.19 0.68
CA SER A 81 18.62 4.42 1.31
C SER A 81 19.09 5.88 1.28
N SER A 82 18.52 6.72 0.43
CA SER A 82 18.85 8.15 0.31
C SER A 82 18.44 8.96 1.55
N PHE A 83 17.50 8.45 2.35
CA PHE A 83 17.11 9.03 3.64
C PHE A 83 18.21 8.96 4.72
N SER A 84 19.31 8.25 4.48
CA SER A 84 20.44 8.20 5.42
C SER A 84 21.16 9.54 5.62
N SER A 85 20.87 10.55 4.79
CA SER A 85 21.37 11.93 4.94
C SER A 85 20.82 12.67 6.17
N GLN A 86 19.75 12.17 6.82
CA GLN A 86 19.18 12.75 8.05
C GLN A 86 19.80 12.17 9.35
N LYS A 87 20.95 11.49 9.27
CA LYS A 87 21.66 10.94 10.45
C LYS A 87 22.50 11.96 11.24
N CYS A 88 22.27 13.26 11.05
CA CYS A 88 22.89 14.32 11.83
C CYS A 88 21.86 15.02 12.70
#